data_AF-A0A7J6S9G3-F1
#
_entry.id   AF-A0A7J6S9G3-F1
#
_cell.length_a   1.000
_cell.length_b   1.000
_cell.length_c   1.000
_cell.angle_alpha   90.00
_cell.angle_beta   90.00
_cell.angle_gamma   90.00
#
_symmetry.space_group_name_H-M   'P 1'
#
loop_
_entity.id
_entity.type
_entity.pdbx_description
1 polymer ?
#
loop_
_entity_poly.entity_id
_entity_poly.type
_entity_poly.pdbx_seq_one_letter_code
_entity_poly.pdbx_strand_id
1 'polypeptide(L)'
;MPAKSDEKTREAGEYCVNEGVRYYSLTYDRWVDATVVGLCDDPAYVHLDVKRRAKKTKIRRKNWSPVEEVRLDDAVTPARSNTTRSMPGSARQKKPSTGGLLSRRRLTIPRRNSSTFNPNDCLPVLVSELGLQNSGNDITISSMRGFTGGMNGGIWFVKTNGDNKLCLKLVSAQRKCAQLPTEAGNYIDLAKRFPFLLSRSTLGGLLAFPVKIFDVAAASTDGSSRVLFNLIVMPVARGVRLAEILGRKVHAREDNSRVLEEVGRQLRRFHERINGASGKLEVEHTDFQPCNIFVDEPNLGRGDNGGVTFVDLGGMGVSVKEGDYEHFVKSLTLLGQTYGPEFVRMSAKAFTEGYGSNTRGQRGGGAQGSLELPLRHQHSPWIHPKVSTAGRVISTANSPSYRITRAGSRV
;
A
#
# COMPACT_ATOMS: atom_id res chain seq x y z
N MET A 1 -13.72 65.23 -10.54
CA MET A 1 -13.18 64.01 -9.89
C MET A 1 -14.34 63.17 -9.37
N PRO A 2 -14.93 62.26 -10.15
CA PRO A 2 -15.92 61.33 -9.64
C PRO A 2 -15.28 60.01 -9.22
N ALA A 3 -15.87 59.41 -8.19
CA ALA A 3 -15.48 58.17 -7.54
C ALA A 3 -15.53 56.97 -8.50
N LYS A 4 -14.54 56.08 -8.38
CA LYS A 4 -14.54 54.76 -9.02
C LYS A 4 -15.54 53.89 -8.29
N SER A 5 -16.60 53.51 -9.01
CA SER A 5 -17.63 52.56 -8.58
C SER A 5 -17.08 51.15 -8.44
N ASP A 6 -17.53 50.48 -7.38
CA ASP A 6 -17.33 49.07 -7.07
C ASP A 6 -17.71 48.14 -8.23
N GLU A 7 -16.72 47.38 -8.73
CA GLU A 7 -16.96 46.22 -9.57
C GLU A 7 -17.08 44.99 -8.66
N LYS A 8 -18.29 44.76 -8.17
CA LYS A 8 -18.69 43.50 -7.57
C LYS A 8 -19.76 42.86 -8.43
N THR A 9 -19.60 41.55 -8.62
CA THR A 9 -20.63 40.53 -8.90
C THR A 9 -20.66 39.98 -10.34
N ARG A 10 -19.82 38.96 -10.55
CA ARG A 10 -20.21 37.72 -11.24
C ARG A 10 -19.81 36.52 -10.37
N GLU A 11 -20.63 36.20 -9.36
CA GLU A 11 -20.56 34.90 -8.69
C GLU A 11 -21.20 33.84 -9.61
N ALA A 12 -20.42 33.33 -10.57
CA ALA A 12 -20.74 32.14 -11.33
C ALA A 12 -19.98 30.96 -10.71
N GLY A 13 -20.69 29.84 -10.45
CA GLY A 13 -20.19 28.68 -9.72
C GLY A 13 -18.75 28.26 -10.08
N GLU A 14 -17.86 28.34 -9.08
CA GLU A 14 -16.41 28.20 -9.25
C GLU A 14 -15.91 26.78 -9.57
N TYR A 15 -16.69 25.73 -9.31
CA TYR A 15 -16.28 24.36 -9.62
C TYR A 15 -17.48 23.49 -9.96
N CYS A 16 -17.33 22.58 -10.93
CA CYS A 16 -18.35 21.61 -11.31
C CYS A 16 -17.96 20.18 -10.90
N VAL A 17 -18.92 19.33 -10.56
CA VAL A 17 -18.67 17.89 -10.37
C VAL A 17 -18.13 17.31 -11.69
N ASN A 18 -17.10 16.46 -11.59
CA ASN A 18 -16.26 15.92 -12.66
C ASN A 18 -15.28 16.91 -13.30
N GLU A 19 -15.14 18.13 -12.79
CA GLU A 19 -14.10 19.07 -13.25
C GLU A 19 -12.70 18.60 -12.82
N GLY A 20 -11.74 18.61 -13.75
CA GLY A 20 -10.34 18.35 -13.49
C GLY A 20 -9.62 19.56 -12.91
N VAL A 21 -9.01 19.40 -11.75
CA VAL A 21 -8.31 20.46 -11.00
C VAL A 21 -6.94 19.97 -10.50
N ARG A 22 -6.16 20.87 -9.90
CA ARG A 22 -4.96 20.56 -9.12
C ARG A 22 -5.16 20.98 -7.68
N TYR A 23 -4.83 20.11 -6.74
CA TYR A 23 -4.91 20.35 -5.30
C TYR A 23 -3.51 20.40 -4.68
N TYR A 24 -3.23 21.37 -3.83
CA TYR A 24 -1.97 21.43 -3.09
C TYR A 24 -2.05 20.55 -1.84
N SER A 25 -1.35 19.41 -1.86
CA SER A 25 -1.29 18.52 -0.70
C SER A 25 -0.19 18.97 0.26
N LEU A 26 -0.58 19.43 1.46
CA LEU A 26 0.37 19.73 2.54
C LEU A 26 1.18 18.49 2.97
N THR A 27 0.57 17.30 2.92
CA THR A 27 1.24 16.04 3.29
C THR A 27 2.38 15.69 2.35
N TYR A 28 2.29 16.08 1.07
CA TYR A 28 3.30 15.76 0.05
C TYR A 28 4.06 17.00 -0.44
N ASP A 29 3.76 18.16 0.14
CA ASP A 29 4.26 19.49 -0.25
C ASP A 29 4.33 19.74 -1.77
N ARG A 30 3.25 19.38 -2.49
CA ARG A 30 3.16 19.52 -3.96
C ARG A 30 1.74 19.62 -4.46
N TRP A 31 1.59 20.13 -5.69
CA TRP A 31 0.35 20.06 -6.45
C TRP A 31 0.10 18.63 -6.97
N VAL A 32 -1.10 18.09 -6.74
CA VAL A 32 -1.56 16.80 -7.24
C VAL A 32 -2.78 17.02 -8.15
N ASP A 33 -2.84 16.32 -9.28
CA ASP A 33 -4.03 16.30 -10.13
C ASP A 33 -5.19 15.65 -9.34
N ALA A 34 -6.39 16.21 -9.47
CA ALA A 34 -7.58 15.80 -8.75
C ALA A 34 -8.86 16.05 -9.58
N THR A 35 -9.94 15.40 -9.19
CA THR A 35 -11.26 15.57 -9.80
C THR A 35 -12.26 16.00 -8.74
N VAL A 36 -13.09 17.00 -9.03
CA VAL A 36 -14.19 17.41 -8.15
C VAL A 36 -15.26 16.31 -8.14
N VAL A 37 -15.46 15.63 -7.01
CA VAL A 37 -16.44 14.53 -6.87
C VAL A 37 -17.74 14.99 -6.22
N GLY A 38 -17.77 16.18 -5.61
CA GLY A 38 -18.97 16.73 -4.99
C GLY A 38 -18.75 18.15 -4.48
N LEU A 39 -19.84 18.90 -4.34
CA LEU A 39 -19.84 20.23 -3.73
C LEU A 39 -20.20 20.10 -2.24
N CYS A 40 -19.68 21.01 -1.41
CA CYS A 40 -20.01 21.08 0.02
C CYS A 40 -21.09 22.15 0.25
N ASP A 41 -21.87 22.01 1.33
CA ASP A 41 -22.80 23.06 1.78
C ASP A 41 -22.07 24.38 2.13
N ASP A 42 -20.85 24.26 2.63
CA ASP A 42 -19.94 25.38 2.86
C ASP A 42 -19.18 25.73 1.55
N PRO A 43 -19.40 26.92 0.97
CA PRO A 43 -18.82 27.30 -0.31
C PRO A 43 -17.30 27.48 -0.28
N ALA A 44 -16.65 27.49 0.89
CA ALA A 44 -15.19 27.53 1.00
C ALA A 44 -14.52 26.17 0.68
N TYR A 45 -15.30 25.11 0.54
CA TYR A 45 -14.82 23.74 0.41
C TYR A 45 -15.42 23.00 -0.79
N VAL A 46 -14.68 22.00 -1.27
CA VAL A 46 -15.12 21.07 -2.33
C VAL A 46 -14.65 19.66 -1.99
N HIS A 47 -15.41 18.65 -2.39
CA HIS A 47 -14.97 17.26 -2.29
C HIS A 47 -14.16 16.90 -3.53
N LEU A 48 -12.89 16.53 -3.32
CA LEU A 48 -12.03 15.96 -4.35
C LEU A 48 -11.90 14.45 -4.13
N ASP A 49 -11.67 13.71 -5.21
CA ASP A 49 -11.31 12.29 -5.18
C ASP A 49 -10.10 12.00 -4.25
N VAL A 50 -9.12 12.91 -4.22
CA VAL A 50 -7.93 12.81 -3.37
C VAL A 50 -8.09 13.41 -1.96
N LYS A 51 -9.09 14.29 -1.74
CA LYS A 51 -9.27 14.99 -0.46
C LYS A 51 -10.72 15.45 -0.27
N ARG A 52 -11.39 14.91 0.76
CA ARG A 52 -12.69 15.43 1.20
C ARG A 52 -12.54 16.80 1.86
N ARG A 53 -13.49 17.70 1.59
CA ARG A 53 -13.52 19.08 2.11
C ARG A 53 -12.17 19.77 1.88
N ALA A 54 -11.68 19.74 0.64
CA ALA A 54 -10.51 20.50 0.25
C ALA A 54 -10.87 22.00 0.22
N LYS A 55 -10.04 22.84 0.86
CA LYS A 55 -10.21 24.30 0.81
C LYS A 55 -9.97 24.78 -0.61
N LYS A 56 -10.89 25.58 -1.17
CA LYS A 56 -10.75 26.14 -2.53
C LYS A 56 -9.46 26.92 -2.75
N THR A 57 -8.93 27.59 -1.72
CA THR A 57 -7.64 28.29 -1.76
C THR A 57 -6.43 27.39 -2.04
N LYS A 58 -6.60 26.06 -1.90
CA LYS A 58 -5.60 25.05 -2.23
C LYS A 58 -5.89 24.33 -3.55
N ILE A 59 -6.80 24.86 -4.38
CA ILE A 59 -7.24 24.25 -5.64
C ILE A 59 -6.98 25.22 -6.80
N ARG A 60 -6.50 24.71 -7.93
CA ARG A 60 -6.30 25.46 -9.19
C ARG A 60 -6.96 24.71 -10.34
N ARG A 61 -7.62 25.41 -11.25
CA ARG A 61 -8.16 24.81 -12.49
C ARG A 61 -7.01 24.40 -13.42
N LYS A 62 -7.20 23.32 -14.18
CA LYS A 62 -6.14 22.76 -15.05
C LYS A 62 -5.81 23.64 -16.27
N ASN A 63 -6.60 24.69 -16.55
CA ASN A 63 -6.54 25.48 -17.79
C ASN A 63 -5.98 26.90 -17.64
N TRP A 64 -5.07 27.16 -16.69
CA TRP A 64 -4.38 28.45 -16.60
C TRP A 64 -2.98 28.37 -17.19
N SER A 65 -2.77 28.95 -18.37
CA SER A 65 -1.44 29.22 -18.95
C SER A 65 -1.28 30.72 -19.21
N PRO A 66 -0.08 31.25 -18.99
CA PRO A 66 0.55 32.02 -20.06
C PRO A 66 2.01 31.57 -20.31
N VAL A 67 2.32 31.24 -21.57
CA VAL A 67 3.61 31.39 -22.31
C VAL A 67 4.83 30.64 -21.69
N GLU A 68 5.63 29.79 -22.33
CA GLU A 68 6.21 29.74 -23.67
C GLU A 68 6.67 28.28 -23.94
N GLU A 69 6.42 27.78 -25.14
CA GLU A 69 6.69 26.41 -25.56
C GLU A 69 7.95 26.41 -26.44
N VAL A 70 9.08 25.90 -25.93
CA VAL A 70 10.28 25.65 -26.73
C VAL A 70 10.22 24.24 -27.30
N ARG A 71 10.07 24.17 -28.63
CA ARG A 71 10.26 22.98 -29.45
C ARG A 71 11.73 22.58 -29.48
N LEU A 72 11.99 21.27 -29.52
CA LEU A 72 13.19 20.69 -30.10
C LEU A 72 12.81 19.35 -30.74
N ASP A 73 12.68 19.40 -32.07
CA ASP A 73 12.81 18.25 -32.96
C ASP A 73 14.30 17.92 -33.09
N ASP A 74 14.66 16.63 -33.08
CA ASP A 74 15.41 16.01 -34.18
C ASP A 74 15.62 14.50 -34.00
N ALA A 75 15.57 13.83 -35.13
CA ALA A 75 15.51 12.40 -35.35
C ALA A 75 16.88 11.70 -35.34
N VAL A 76 16.93 10.42 -34.93
CA VAL A 76 17.88 9.42 -35.48
C VAL A 76 17.24 8.02 -35.50
N THR A 77 17.17 7.43 -36.69
CA THR A 77 16.88 6.00 -36.95
C THR A 77 18.21 5.24 -36.97
N PRO A 78 18.27 3.94 -36.60
CA PRO A 78 18.60 2.98 -37.66
C PRO A 78 17.96 1.56 -37.54
N ALA A 79 17.68 1.04 -38.74
CA ALA A 79 18.00 -0.27 -39.30
C ALA A 79 17.45 -1.61 -38.75
N ARG A 80 17.02 -2.40 -39.74
CA ARG A 80 16.47 -3.77 -39.78
C ARG A 80 17.49 -4.88 -39.45
N SER A 81 16.98 -6.00 -38.93
CA SER A 81 17.23 -7.42 -39.33
C SER A 81 16.60 -8.32 -38.25
N ASN A 82 16.16 -9.56 -38.42
CA ASN A 82 16.13 -10.51 -39.53
C ASN A 82 14.95 -11.47 -39.32
N THR A 83 14.42 -11.95 -40.45
CA THR A 83 13.39 -12.98 -40.60
C THR A 83 13.86 -14.34 -40.05
N THR A 84 13.05 -15.01 -39.23
CA THR A 84 13.17 -16.46 -39.01
C THR A 84 11.83 -17.17 -39.13
N ARG A 85 11.95 -18.37 -39.67
CA ARG A 85 11.02 -19.18 -40.45
C ARG A 85 10.19 -20.07 -39.52
N SER A 86 8.87 -20.12 -39.76
CA SER A 86 7.92 -20.96 -39.03
C SER A 86 7.92 -22.40 -39.54
N MET A 87 7.74 -23.36 -38.62
CA MET A 87 7.38 -24.75 -38.89
C MET A 87 6.04 -25.04 -38.19
N PRO A 88 5.12 -25.82 -38.80
CA PRO A 88 3.85 -26.16 -38.20
C PRO A 88 4.00 -27.39 -37.30
N GLY A 89 3.58 -27.28 -36.04
CA GLY A 89 3.58 -28.38 -35.07
C GLY A 89 2.17 -28.64 -34.53
N SER A 90 1.70 -29.87 -34.69
CA SER A 90 0.39 -30.42 -34.35
C SER A 90 -0.19 -30.01 -32.99
N ALA A 91 -1.51 -29.83 -33.01
CA ALA A 91 -2.36 -29.62 -31.84
C ALA A 91 -2.29 -30.81 -30.87
N ARG A 92 -1.59 -30.62 -29.75
CA ARG A 92 -1.63 -31.51 -28.59
C ARG A 92 -2.52 -30.87 -27.53
N GLN A 93 -3.60 -31.54 -27.13
CA GLN A 93 -4.46 -31.11 -26.04
C GLN A 93 -3.62 -30.89 -24.77
N LYS A 94 -3.60 -29.64 -24.28
CA LYS A 94 -2.88 -29.25 -23.07
C LYS A 94 -3.62 -29.76 -21.84
N LYS A 95 -3.01 -30.71 -21.12
CA LYS A 95 -3.30 -30.91 -19.70
C LYS A 95 -3.02 -29.59 -18.96
N PRO A 96 -3.83 -29.22 -17.94
CA PRO A 96 -3.61 -28.00 -17.17
C PRO A 96 -2.24 -28.06 -16.50
N SER A 97 -1.32 -27.19 -16.92
CA SER A 97 0.02 -27.09 -16.33
C SER A 97 -0.11 -26.49 -14.92
N THR A 98 0.17 -27.28 -13.90
CA THR A 98 0.06 -26.94 -12.47
C THR A 98 1.18 -26.01 -11.95
N GLY A 99 1.80 -25.20 -12.80
CA GLY A 99 2.87 -24.28 -12.36
C GLY A 99 3.38 -23.35 -13.46
N GLY A 100 2.47 -22.65 -14.16
CA GLY A 100 2.88 -21.67 -15.16
C GLY A 100 3.62 -20.48 -14.53
N LEU A 101 4.72 -20.05 -15.15
CA LEU A 101 5.42 -18.82 -14.78
C LEU A 101 4.45 -17.63 -14.78
N LEU A 102 4.57 -16.75 -13.78
CA LEU A 102 3.79 -15.52 -13.73
C LEU A 102 4.05 -14.70 -15.00
N SER A 103 2.98 -14.46 -15.76
CA SER A 103 3.03 -13.80 -17.06
C SER A 103 1.89 -12.81 -17.19
N ARG A 104 2.08 -11.80 -18.06
CA ARG A 104 1.05 -10.81 -18.34
C ARG A 104 0.06 -11.35 -19.36
N ARG A 105 -1.22 -11.16 -19.09
CA ARG A 105 -2.32 -11.46 -20.03
C ARG A 105 -3.01 -10.17 -20.42
N ARG A 106 -3.33 -10.00 -21.70
CA ARG A 106 -4.02 -8.79 -22.14
C ARG A 106 -5.49 -8.85 -21.76
N LEU A 107 -5.99 -7.79 -21.14
CA LEU A 107 -7.40 -7.56 -20.87
C LEU A 107 -7.84 -6.31 -21.64
N THR A 108 -8.65 -6.53 -22.68
CA THR A 108 -9.25 -5.44 -23.45
C THR A 108 -10.52 -4.99 -22.75
N ILE A 109 -10.55 -3.74 -22.27
CA ILE A 109 -11.77 -3.18 -21.72
C ILE A 109 -12.69 -2.81 -22.89
N PRO A 110 -13.97 -3.21 -22.89
CA PRO A 110 -14.95 -2.68 -23.83
C PRO A 110 -14.94 -1.15 -23.78
N ARG A 111 -15.00 -0.49 -24.94
CA ARG A 111 -15.21 0.97 -25.01
C ARG A 111 -16.59 1.29 -24.43
N ARG A 112 -16.66 1.53 -23.13
CA ARG A 112 -17.79 2.18 -22.48
C ARG A 112 -17.37 3.58 -22.06
N ASN A 113 -18.33 4.50 -22.05
CA ASN A 113 -18.13 5.94 -21.83
C ASN A 113 -17.62 6.32 -20.43
N SER A 114 -17.10 5.41 -19.61
CA SER A 114 -16.54 5.73 -18.30
C SER A 114 -15.04 5.94 -18.39
N SER A 115 -14.57 7.08 -17.89
CA SER A 115 -13.16 7.39 -17.68
C SER A 115 -12.48 6.50 -16.63
N THR A 116 -13.24 5.64 -15.95
CA THR A 116 -12.80 4.81 -14.84
C THR A 116 -12.92 3.33 -15.16
N PHE A 117 -11.89 2.56 -14.80
CA PHE A 117 -11.89 1.10 -14.91
C PHE A 117 -12.82 0.48 -13.86
N ASN A 118 -13.71 -0.43 -14.29
CA ASN A 118 -14.52 -1.25 -13.41
C ASN A 118 -14.36 -2.73 -13.78
N PRO A 119 -13.86 -3.59 -12.86
CA PRO A 119 -13.65 -5.00 -13.15
C PRO A 119 -14.95 -5.77 -13.42
N ASN A 120 -16.13 -5.25 -13.03
CA ASN A 120 -17.40 -5.86 -13.36
C ASN A 120 -17.69 -5.81 -14.88
N ASP A 121 -17.16 -4.82 -15.61
CA ASP A 121 -17.33 -4.74 -17.06
C ASP A 121 -16.58 -5.85 -17.82
N CYS A 122 -15.64 -6.53 -17.16
CA CYS A 122 -14.88 -7.65 -17.69
C CYS A 122 -15.05 -8.94 -16.88
N LEU A 123 -16.12 -9.05 -16.09
CA LEU A 123 -16.36 -10.19 -15.20
C LEU A 123 -16.31 -11.55 -15.92
N PRO A 124 -16.96 -11.77 -17.08
CA PRO A 124 -16.91 -13.07 -17.76
C PRO A 124 -15.48 -13.49 -18.15
N VAL A 125 -14.66 -12.53 -18.59
CA VAL A 125 -13.26 -12.78 -18.95
C VAL A 125 -12.44 -13.08 -17.71
N LEU A 126 -12.62 -12.32 -16.62
CA LEU A 126 -11.95 -12.56 -15.35
C LEU A 126 -12.32 -13.92 -14.77
N VAL A 127 -13.60 -14.30 -14.75
CA VAL A 127 -14.05 -15.62 -14.29
C VAL A 127 -13.40 -16.74 -15.08
N SER A 128 -13.34 -16.58 -16.42
CA SER A 128 -12.72 -17.58 -17.28
C SER A 128 -11.21 -17.71 -17.03
N GLU A 129 -10.50 -16.59 -17.05
CA GLU A 129 -9.06 -16.55 -16.89
C GLU A 129 -8.60 -16.96 -15.49
N LEU A 130 -9.41 -16.72 -14.46
CA LEU A 130 -9.09 -17.09 -13.09
C LEU A 130 -9.50 -18.53 -12.75
N GLY A 131 -10.10 -19.26 -13.70
CA GLY A 131 -10.54 -20.64 -13.46
C GLY A 131 -11.69 -20.74 -12.46
N LEU A 132 -12.53 -19.70 -12.37
CA LEU A 132 -13.61 -19.61 -11.39
C LEU A 132 -14.93 -20.17 -11.91
N GLN A 133 -14.97 -20.74 -13.12
CA GLN A 133 -16.23 -21.19 -13.76
C GLN A 133 -16.98 -22.24 -12.92
N ASN A 134 -16.26 -23.04 -12.13
CA ASN A 134 -16.84 -24.08 -11.29
C ASN A 134 -17.36 -23.56 -9.94
N SER A 135 -17.23 -22.27 -9.65
CA SER A 135 -17.59 -21.70 -8.35
C SER A 135 -19.10 -21.39 -8.22
N GLY A 136 -19.93 -21.85 -9.16
CA GLY A 136 -21.36 -21.55 -9.21
C GLY A 136 -21.66 -20.14 -9.70
N ASN A 137 -22.94 -19.77 -9.67
CA ASN A 137 -23.44 -18.47 -10.13
C ASN A 137 -23.19 -17.31 -9.13
N ASP A 138 -22.58 -17.58 -7.97
CA ASP A 138 -22.36 -16.58 -6.92
C ASP A 138 -20.94 -16.02 -6.94
N ILE A 139 -20.59 -15.39 -8.06
CA ILE A 139 -19.33 -14.63 -8.20
C ILE A 139 -19.66 -13.14 -8.20
N THR A 140 -19.14 -12.42 -7.22
CA THR A 140 -19.32 -10.97 -7.13
C THR A 140 -17.98 -10.26 -6.98
N ILE A 141 -17.88 -9.07 -7.57
CA ILE A 141 -16.71 -8.19 -7.41
C ILE A 141 -17.15 -6.90 -6.73
N SER A 142 -16.68 -6.69 -5.51
CA SER A 142 -17.00 -5.50 -4.71
C SER A 142 -15.76 -4.64 -4.49
N SER A 143 -15.90 -3.33 -4.68
CA SER A 143 -14.82 -2.37 -4.38
C SER A 143 -14.57 -2.27 -2.87
N MET A 144 -13.30 -2.14 -2.49
CA MET A 144 -12.90 -1.89 -1.10
C MET A 144 -13.41 -0.51 -0.66
N ARG A 145 -14.19 -0.46 0.41
CA ARG A 145 -14.68 0.80 1.00
C ARG A 145 -13.66 1.36 1.99
N GLY A 146 -13.61 2.69 2.12
CA GLY A 146 -12.86 3.37 3.19
C GLY A 146 -11.36 3.53 2.95
N PHE A 147 -10.83 3.05 1.83
CA PHE A 147 -9.41 3.19 1.47
C PHE A 147 -9.27 3.77 0.05
N THR A 148 -9.35 5.11 -0.05
CA THR A 148 -9.14 5.85 -1.30
C THR A 148 -7.78 6.55 -1.36
N GLY A 149 -6.92 6.33 -0.34
CA GLY A 149 -5.57 6.88 -0.30
C GLY A 149 -4.56 5.88 -0.87
N GLY A 150 -3.69 6.35 -1.78
CA GLY A 150 -2.61 5.55 -2.36
C GLY A 150 -2.44 5.79 -3.86
N MET A 151 -1.37 5.24 -4.43
CA MET A 151 -1.09 5.32 -5.88
C MET A 151 -1.83 4.26 -6.71
N ASN A 152 -2.83 3.61 -6.12
CA ASN A 152 -3.58 2.52 -6.74
C ASN A 152 -4.82 3.09 -7.44
N GLY A 153 -5.12 2.61 -8.65
CA GLY A 153 -6.32 2.97 -9.39
C GLY A 153 -7.60 2.28 -8.89
N GLY A 154 -7.47 1.41 -7.89
CA GLY A 154 -8.58 0.80 -7.17
C GLY A 154 -8.21 -0.57 -6.58
N ILE A 155 -8.98 -0.98 -5.58
CA ILE A 155 -8.91 -2.31 -4.96
C ILE A 155 -10.31 -2.92 -4.95
N TRP A 156 -10.42 -4.18 -5.35
CA TRP A 156 -11.66 -4.94 -5.34
C TRP A 156 -11.43 -6.34 -4.77
N PHE A 157 -12.49 -6.92 -4.22
CA PHE A 157 -12.50 -8.30 -3.75
C PHE A 157 -13.43 -9.13 -4.62
N VAL A 158 -12.92 -10.27 -5.08
CA VAL A 158 -13.71 -11.31 -5.74
C VAL A 158 -14.20 -12.28 -4.68
N LYS A 159 -15.51 -12.39 -4.56
CA LYS A 159 -16.18 -13.39 -3.74
C LYS A 159 -16.62 -14.56 -4.59
N THR A 160 -16.47 -15.76 -4.06
CA THR A 160 -17.03 -16.99 -4.65
C THR A 160 -17.67 -17.79 -3.53
N ASN A 161 -18.95 -18.16 -3.67
CA ASN A 161 -19.70 -18.86 -2.62
C ASN A 161 -19.66 -18.11 -1.27
N GLY A 162 -19.94 -16.81 -1.29
CA GLY A 162 -19.88 -15.94 -0.12
C GLY A 162 -18.48 -15.57 0.41
N ASP A 163 -17.44 -16.33 0.08
CA ASP A 163 -16.07 -16.12 0.60
C ASP A 163 -15.23 -15.22 -0.30
N ASN A 164 -14.54 -14.24 0.28
CA ASN A 164 -13.49 -13.48 -0.40
C ASN A 164 -12.31 -14.42 -0.72
N LYS A 165 -12.03 -14.65 -2.01
CA LYS A 165 -10.91 -15.50 -2.43
C LYS A 165 -9.74 -14.72 -2.99
N LEU A 166 -10.03 -13.66 -3.76
CA LEU A 166 -9.02 -12.90 -4.49
C LEU A 166 -9.19 -11.40 -4.27
N CYS A 167 -8.05 -10.71 -4.23
CA CYS A 167 -7.94 -9.26 -4.27
C CYS A 167 -7.46 -8.84 -5.65
N LEU A 168 -8.10 -7.82 -6.23
CA LEU A 168 -7.72 -7.19 -7.48
C LEU A 168 -7.16 -5.80 -7.15
N LYS A 169 -5.89 -5.55 -7.47
CA LYS A 169 -5.22 -4.26 -7.29
C LYS A 169 -4.92 -3.66 -8.66
N LEU A 170 -5.54 -2.53 -9.00
CA LEU A 170 -5.24 -1.80 -10.23
C LEU A 170 -4.10 -0.82 -9.96
N VAL A 171 -3.03 -0.90 -10.75
CA VAL A 171 -1.86 -0.03 -10.64
C VAL A 171 -1.48 0.54 -12.00
N SER A 172 -0.76 1.66 -12.03
CA SER A 172 -0.24 2.20 -13.29
C SER A 172 0.72 1.22 -13.95
N ALA A 173 0.57 1.01 -15.26
CA ALA A 173 1.53 0.25 -16.07
C ALA A 173 2.75 1.10 -16.47
N GLN A 174 2.78 2.38 -16.07
CA GLN A 174 3.88 3.29 -16.36
C GLN A 174 4.90 3.29 -15.23
N ARG A 175 6.17 3.37 -15.60
CA ARG A 175 7.25 3.56 -14.63
C ARG A 175 7.14 4.95 -14.02
N LYS A 176 7.23 5.03 -12.69
CA LYS A 176 7.31 6.32 -11.97
C LYS A 176 8.70 6.95 -12.11
N CYS A 177 9.71 6.10 -12.28
CA CYS A 177 11.12 6.44 -12.37
C CYS A 177 11.74 5.47 -13.38
N ALA A 178 12.57 5.95 -14.31
CA ALA A 178 13.10 5.12 -15.40
C ALA A 178 13.87 3.89 -14.88
N GLN A 179 14.60 4.07 -13.79
CA GLN A 179 15.46 3.09 -13.15
C GLN A 179 14.68 2.02 -12.38
N LEU A 180 13.44 2.30 -11.97
CA LEU A 180 12.64 1.36 -11.20
C LEU A 180 11.69 0.57 -12.10
N PRO A 181 11.51 -0.74 -11.86
CA PRO A 181 10.49 -1.50 -12.57
C PRO A 181 9.10 -0.97 -12.21
N THR A 182 8.13 -1.25 -13.09
CA THR A 182 6.71 -1.18 -12.71
C THR A 182 6.44 -2.23 -11.62
N GLU A 183 5.40 -2.04 -10.80
CA GLU A 183 5.04 -3.04 -9.78
C GLU A 183 4.79 -4.43 -10.41
N ALA A 184 4.06 -4.48 -11.53
CA ALA A 184 3.87 -5.72 -12.29
C ALA A 184 5.18 -6.30 -12.85
N GLY A 185 6.12 -5.45 -13.26
CA GLY A 185 7.47 -5.88 -13.68
C GLY A 185 8.24 -6.51 -12.53
N ASN A 186 8.23 -5.86 -11.36
CA ASN A 186 8.90 -6.34 -10.17
C ASN A 186 8.42 -7.75 -9.77
N TYR A 187 7.10 -7.98 -9.74
CA TYR A 187 6.54 -9.30 -9.43
C TYR A 187 6.95 -10.38 -10.42
N ILE A 188 7.01 -10.07 -11.72
CA ILE A 188 7.43 -11.04 -12.74
C ILE A 188 8.90 -11.40 -12.55
N ASP A 189 9.75 -10.42 -12.29
CA ASP A 189 11.17 -10.64 -12.09
C ASP A 189 11.43 -11.43 -10.79
N LEU A 190 10.70 -11.12 -9.72
CA LEU A 190 10.72 -11.90 -8.48
C LEU A 190 10.23 -13.33 -8.69
N ALA A 191 9.14 -13.55 -9.42
CA ALA A 191 8.63 -14.89 -9.71
C ALA A 191 9.60 -15.74 -10.55
N LYS A 192 10.37 -15.10 -11.45
CA LYS A 192 11.43 -15.76 -12.21
C LYS A 192 12.61 -16.14 -11.31
N ARG A 193 13.04 -15.23 -10.45
CA ARG A 193 14.17 -15.44 -9.51
C ARG A 193 13.83 -16.45 -8.41
N PHE A 194 12.58 -16.43 -7.94
CA PHE A 194 12.11 -17.23 -6.82
C PHE A 194 10.78 -17.92 -7.17
N PRO A 195 10.79 -18.97 -8.00
CA PRO A 195 9.57 -19.64 -8.46
C PRO A 195 8.69 -20.19 -7.31
N PHE A 196 9.31 -20.50 -6.16
CA PHE A 196 8.57 -20.97 -5.00
C PHE A 196 7.60 -19.92 -4.43
N LEU A 197 7.75 -18.63 -4.74
CA LEU A 197 6.79 -17.58 -4.35
C LEU A 197 5.39 -17.82 -4.91
N LEU A 198 5.28 -18.53 -6.04
CA LEU A 198 4.00 -18.87 -6.67
C LEU A 198 3.29 -20.04 -5.98
N SER A 199 4.00 -20.81 -5.15
CA SER A 199 3.40 -21.93 -4.42
C SER A 199 2.80 -21.47 -3.10
N ARG A 200 1.52 -21.78 -2.89
CA ARG A 200 0.84 -21.53 -1.62
C ARG A 200 1.38 -22.36 -0.45
N SER A 201 1.97 -23.53 -0.73
CA SER A 201 2.48 -24.43 0.31
C SER A 201 3.88 -24.08 0.82
N THR A 202 4.47 -22.99 0.33
CA THR A 202 5.83 -22.56 0.70
C THR A 202 5.77 -21.14 1.29
N LEU A 203 6.72 -20.26 0.94
CA LEU A 203 6.68 -18.85 1.29
C LEU A 203 5.46 -18.12 0.71
N GLY A 204 4.86 -18.62 -0.37
CA GLY A 204 3.64 -18.03 -0.94
C GLY A 204 2.40 -18.15 -0.04
N GLY A 205 2.45 -18.92 1.06
CA GLY A 205 1.43 -18.88 2.11
C GLY A 205 1.63 -17.73 3.12
N LEU A 206 2.86 -17.23 3.26
CA LEU A 206 3.21 -16.08 4.10
C LEU A 206 3.05 -14.76 3.34
N LEU A 207 3.10 -14.78 2.03
CA LEU A 207 2.99 -13.59 1.18
C LEU A 207 1.68 -13.62 0.40
N ALA A 208 0.97 -12.50 0.31
CA ALA A 208 -0.12 -12.33 -0.66
C ALA A 208 0.45 -12.10 -2.08
N PHE A 209 1.29 -13.03 -2.56
CA PHE A 209 2.00 -12.90 -3.82
C PHE A 209 1.03 -13.02 -5.01
N PRO A 210 1.23 -12.24 -6.10
CA PRO A 210 0.32 -12.30 -7.23
C PRO A 210 0.24 -13.68 -7.88
N VAL A 211 -0.98 -14.10 -8.18
CA VAL A 211 -1.28 -15.33 -8.93
C VAL A 211 -1.52 -15.05 -10.41
N LYS A 212 -1.92 -13.81 -10.76
CA LYS A 212 -2.13 -13.41 -12.15
C LYS A 212 -1.97 -11.90 -12.33
N ILE A 213 -1.52 -11.47 -13.50
CA ILE A 213 -1.40 -10.06 -13.86
C ILE A 213 -2.02 -9.85 -15.23
N PHE A 214 -2.91 -8.86 -15.33
CA PHE A 214 -3.49 -8.44 -16.59
C PHE A 214 -2.96 -7.08 -17.02
N ASP A 215 -2.56 -6.96 -18.29
CA ASP A 215 -2.35 -5.68 -18.96
C ASP A 215 -3.71 -5.10 -19.35
N VAL A 216 -4.07 -3.99 -18.73
CA VAL A 216 -5.34 -3.30 -18.95
C VAL A 216 -5.09 -2.19 -19.95
N ALA A 217 -5.61 -2.39 -21.16
CA ALA A 217 -5.35 -1.51 -22.28
C ALA A 217 -6.60 -0.70 -22.67
N ALA A 218 -6.39 0.59 -22.96
CA ALA A 218 -7.43 1.40 -23.57
C ALA A 218 -7.51 1.10 -25.07
N ALA A 219 -8.73 1.03 -25.60
CA ALA A 219 -8.94 0.99 -27.04
C ALA A 219 -8.76 2.39 -27.62
N SER A 220 -7.79 2.55 -28.52
CA SER A 220 -7.60 3.79 -29.29
C SER A 220 -8.49 3.81 -30.53
N THR A 221 -8.72 5.01 -31.09
CA THR A 221 -9.47 5.21 -32.34
C THR A 221 -8.72 4.70 -33.56
N ASP A 222 -7.39 4.71 -33.52
CA ASP A 222 -6.49 4.26 -34.60
C ASP A 222 -6.25 2.74 -34.59
N GLY A 223 -6.97 1.97 -33.76
CA GLY A 223 -6.76 0.53 -33.59
C GLY A 223 -5.49 0.18 -32.80
N SER A 224 -4.65 1.15 -32.44
CA SER A 224 -3.61 0.92 -31.45
C SER A 224 -4.25 0.70 -30.09
N SER A 225 -3.58 -0.06 -29.23
CA SER A 225 -4.08 -0.23 -27.87
C SER A 225 -2.91 -0.14 -26.93
N ARG A 226 -2.95 0.91 -26.10
CA ARG A 226 -1.91 1.25 -25.14
C ARG A 226 -2.29 0.68 -23.79
N VAL A 227 -1.35 -0.08 -23.19
CA VAL A 227 -1.49 -0.55 -21.81
C VAL A 227 -1.34 0.65 -20.89
N LEU A 228 -2.39 0.96 -20.13
CA LEU A 228 -2.41 2.07 -19.18
C LEU A 228 -2.22 1.59 -17.75
N PHE A 229 -2.77 0.43 -17.43
CA PHE A 229 -2.76 -0.12 -16.09
C PHE A 229 -2.41 -1.60 -16.09
N ASN A 230 -2.00 -2.09 -14.92
CA ASN A 230 -1.92 -3.50 -14.62
C ASN A 230 -2.94 -3.85 -13.55
N LEU A 231 -3.77 -4.87 -13.80
CA LEU A 231 -4.64 -5.46 -12.80
C LEU A 231 -3.94 -6.67 -12.20
N ILE A 232 -3.53 -6.54 -10.95
CA ILE A 232 -2.78 -7.54 -10.20
C ILE A 232 -3.78 -8.34 -9.37
N VAL A 233 -3.80 -9.64 -9.58
CA VAL A 233 -4.66 -10.58 -8.85
C VAL A 233 -3.83 -11.32 -7.83
N MET A 234 -4.23 -11.24 -6.58
CA MET A 234 -3.54 -11.86 -5.45
C MET A 234 -4.52 -12.55 -4.50
N PRO A 235 -4.08 -13.52 -3.69
CA PRO A 235 -4.86 -14.04 -2.56
C PRO A 235 -5.33 -12.93 -1.63
N VAL A 236 -6.52 -13.09 -1.05
CA VAL A 236 -6.91 -12.28 0.11
C VAL A 236 -6.12 -12.75 1.32
N ALA A 237 -5.44 -11.81 1.99
CA ALA A 237 -4.79 -12.08 3.25
C ALA A 237 -5.85 -12.36 4.33
N ARG A 238 -5.67 -13.45 5.09
CA ARG A 238 -6.61 -13.85 6.14
C ARG A 238 -6.38 -13.04 7.41
N GLY A 239 -7.45 -12.86 8.19
CA GLY A 239 -7.39 -12.22 9.50
C GLY A 239 -7.57 -10.70 9.44
N VAL A 240 -6.99 -10.01 10.41
CA VAL A 240 -7.14 -8.57 10.64
C VAL A 240 -5.77 -7.89 10.52
N ARG A 241 -5.74 -6.62 10.08
CA ARG A 241 -4.49 -5.85 10.01
C ARG A 241 -3.84 -5.75 11.39
N LEU A 242 -2.53 -5.94 11.45
CA LEU A 242 -1.79 -5.89 12.72
C LEU A 242 -1.98 -4.53 13.40
N ALA A 243 -1.99 -3.42 12.66
CA ALA A 243 -2.26 -2.09 13.22
C ALA A 243 -3.60 -2.01 13.99
N GLU A 244 -4.65 -2.68 13.48
CA GLU A 244 -5.97 -2.71 14.13
C GLU A 244 -5.96 -3.60 15.38
N ILE A 245 -5.28 -4.75 15.31
CA ILE A 245 -5.11 -5.65 16.45
C ILE A 245 -4.38 -4.94 17.58
N LEU A 246 -3.26 -4.26 17.28
CA LEU A 246 -2.48 -3.52 18.25
C LEU A 246 -3.32 -2.41 18.90
N GLY A 247 -4.05 -1.61 18.10
CA GLY A 247 -4.92 -0.55 18.61
C GLY A 247 -6.02 -1.09 19.54
N ARG A 248 -6.70 -2.17 19.12
CA ARG A 248 -7.75 -2.82 19.92
C ARG A 248 -7.20 -3.35 21.24
N LYS A 249 -6.08 -4.08 21.21
CA LYS A 249 -5.47 -4.70 22.39
C LYS A 249 -4.94 -3.65 23.36
N VAL A 250 -4.28 -2.60 22.87
CA VAL A 250 -3.85 -1.48 23.73
C VAL A 250 -5.04 -0.84 24.44
N HIS A 251 -6.14 -0.57 23.72
CA HIS A 251 -7.34 0.00 24.31
C HIS A 251 -7.99 -0.92 25.36
N ALA A 252 -8.01 -2.23 25.09
CA ALA A 252 -8.50 -3.25 26.02
C ALA A 252 -7.50 -3.61 27.14
N ARG A 253 -6.29 -3.02 27.15
CA ARG A 253 -5.18 -3.36 28.06
C ARG A 253 -4.77 -4.84 28.00
N GLU A 254 -4.85 -5.42 26.81
CA GLU A 254 -4.42 -6.78 26.52
C GLU A 254 -2.95 -6.82 26.08
N ASP A 255 -2.29 -7.96 26.35
CA ASP A 255 -0.93 -8.21 25.90
C ASP A 255 -0.85 -8.43 24.37
N ASN A 256 0.11 -7.74 23.74
CA ASN A 256 0.44 -7.85 22.31
C ASN A 256 1.64 -8.76 22.03
N SER A 257 2.36 -9.19 23.07
CA SER A 257 3.68 -9.83 22.94
C SER A 257 3.63 -11.06 22.05
N ARG A 258 2.67 -11.95 22.27
CA ARG A 258 2.52 -13.18 21.46
C ARG A 258 2.34 -12.92 19.96
N VAL A 259 1.55 -11.90 19.59
CA VAL A 259 1.32 -11.56 18.17
C VAL A 259 2.61 -11.01 17.55
N LEU A 260 3.29 -10.11 18.25
CA LEU A 260 4.50 -9.47 17.76
C LEU A 260 5.69 -10.43 17.69
N GLU A 261 5.81 -11.34 18.65
CA GLU A 261 6.79 -12.43 18.63
C GLU A 261 6.57 -13.33 17.40
N GLU A 262 5.32 -13.69 17.08
CA GLU A 262 5.02 -14.46 15.88
C GLU A 262 5.34 -13.68 14.59
N VAL A 263 5.02 -12.39 14.53
CA VAL A 263 5.39 -11.54 13.37
C VAL A 263 6.90 -11.49 13.18
N GLY A 264 7.67 -11.31 14.26
CA GLY A 264 9.14 -11.34 14.21
C GLY A 264 9.65 -12.69 13.70
N ARG A 265 9.11 -13.79 14.23
CA ARG A 265 9.46 -15.15 13.81
C ARG A 265 9.20 -15.38 12.32
N GLN A 266 8.07 -14.91 11.81
CA GLN A 266 7.72 -15.04 10.39
C GLN A 266 8.57 -14.16 9.49
N LEU A 267 8.93 -12.94 9.91
CA LEU A 267 9.87 -12.11 9.15
C LEU A 267 11.24 -12.77 9.04
N ARG A 268 11.76 -13.34 10.14
CA ARG A 268 13.01 -14.10 10.08
C ARG A 268 12.92 -15.27 9.12
N ARG A 269 11.84 -16.06 9.19
CA ARG A 269 11.63 -17.19 8.26
C ARG A 269 11.58 -16.72 6.81
N PHE A 270 10.94 -15.58 6.55
CA PHE A 270 10.95 -14.95 5.23
C PHE A 270 12.38 -14.65 4.76
N HIS A 271 13.17 -13.94 5.57
CA HIS A 271 14.56 -13.62 5.24
C HIS A 271 15.43 -14.86 5.04
N GLU A 272 15.34 -15.86 5.92
CA GLU A 272 16.12 -17.10 5.82
C GLU A 272 15.76 -17.88 4.54
N ARG A 273 14.48 -17.91 4.15
CA ARG A 273 14.04 -18.65 2.95
C ARG A 273 14.40 -17.93 1.66
N ILE A 274 14.25 -16.61 1.60
CA ILE A 274 14.44 -15.86 0.36
C ILE A 274 15.91 -15.54 0.06
N ASN A 275 16.71 -15.30 1.11
CA ASN A 275 18.13 -14.94 1.00
C ASN A 275 19.07 -16.14 1.25
N GLY A 276 18.51 -17.28 1.67
CA GLY A 276 19.25 -18.48 2.01
C GLY A 276 20.15 -18.32 3.25
N ALA A 277 21.06 -19.27 3.43
CA ALA A 277 21.99 -19.29 4.56
C ALA A 277 23.14 -18.26 4.47
N SER A 278 23.25 -17.54 3.34
CA SER A 278 24.33 -16.59 3.07
C SER A 278 24.37 -15.41 4.05
N GLY A 279 23.26 -15.15 4.75
CA GLY A 279 23.12 -14.06 5.71
C GLY A 279 23.08 -12.67 5.09
N LYS A 280 23.32 -12.53 3.78
CA LYS A 280 23.21 -11.26 3.06
C LYS A 280 21.74 -11.05 2.69
N LEU A 281 21.11 -10.06 3.31
CA LEU A 281 19.74 -9.65 3.00
C LEU A 281 19.72 -8.95 1.63
N GLU A 282 19.47 -9.73 0.57
CA GLU A 282 19.35 -9.18 -0.80
C GLU A 282 17.91 -8.84 -1.16
N VAL A 283 16.95 -9.57 -0.57
CA VAL A 283 15.53 -9.37 -0.75
C VAL A 283 14.88 -9.10 0.59
N GLU A 284 14.30 -7.92 0.67
CA GLU A 284 13.48 -7.44 1.78
C GLU A 284 12.07 -7.12 1.27
N HIS A 285 11.11 -7.07 2.18
CA HIS A 285 9.77 -6.58 1.95
C HIS A 285 9.77 -5.07 1.61
N THR A 286 10.68 -4.29 2.17
CA THR A 286 10.97 -2.85 1.96
C THR A 286 9.97 -1.85 2.55
N ASP A 287 8.75 -2.29 2.84
CA ASP A 287 7.72 -1.49 3.53
C ASP A 287 7.09 -2.30 4.68
N PHE A 288 7.94 -2.92 5.51
CA PHE A 288 7.51 -3.85 6.55
C PHE A 288 6.98 -3.12 7.80
N GLN A 289 5.68 -2.81 7.79
CA GLN A 289 4.99 -2.07 8.85
C GLN A 289 3.64 -2.71 9.24
N PRO A 290 3.07 -2.43 10.43
CA PRO A 290 1.83 -3.03 10.91
C PRO A 290 0.61 -2.91 9.99
N CYS A 291 0.57 -1.91 9.11
CA CYS A 291 -0.51 -1.75 8.14
C CYS A 291 -0.46 -2.77 6.99
N ASN A 292 0.72 -3.34 6.72
CA ASN A 292 1.01 -4.27 5.63
C ASN A 292 1.10 -5.73 6.10
N ILE A 293 0.61 -6.01 7.31
CA ILE A 293 0.64 -7.33 7.92
C ILE A 293 -0.78 -7.68 8.36
N PHE A 294 -1.24 -8.85 7.98
CA PHE A 294 -2.49 -9.44 8.44
C PHE A 294 -2.21 -10.61 9.37
N VAL A 295 -3.02 -10.74 10.41
CA VAL A 295 -2.91 -11.80 11.41
C VAL A 295 -4.27 -12.47 11.62
N ASP A 296 -4.30 -13.77 11.39
CA ASP A 296 -5.40 -14.68 11.71
C ASP A 296 -5.18 -15.21 13.13
N GLU A 297 -5.59 -14.42 14.14
CA GLU A 297 -5.38 -14.73 15.57
C GLU A 297 -5.83 -16.16 15.97
N PRO A 298 -6.98 -16.69 15.50
CA PRO A 298 -7.36 -18.09 15.76
C PRO A 298 -6.33 -19.13 15.30
N ASN A 299 -5.53 -18.81 14.29
CA ASN A 299 -4.51 -19.68 13.70
C ASN A 299 -3.08 -19.25 14.05
N LEU A 300 -2.90 -18.33 15.01
CA LEU A 300 -1.60 -17.78 15.37
C LEU A 300 -0.64 -18.87 15.86
N GLY A 301 0.53 -18.95 15.22
CA GLY A 301 1.57 -19.95 15.48
C GLY A 301 1.27 -21.34 14.88
N ARG A 302 0.19 -21.49 14.10
CA ARG A 302 -0.16 -22.75 13.41
C ARG A 302 0.20 -22.70 11.93
N GLY A 303 0.62 -23.83 11.39
CA GLY A 303 1.00 -23.98 9.98
C GLY A 303 2.30 -23.26 9.61
N ASP A 304 2.64 -23.25 8.33
CA ASP A 304 3.92 -22.73 7.85
C ASP A 304 4.07 -21.22 8.03
N ASN A 305 2.98 -20.48 7.85
CA ASN A 305 2.94 -19.02 7.97
C ASN A 305 2.57 -18.51 9.37
N GLY A 306 2.29 -19.41 10.32
CA GLY A 306 1.93 -19.05 11.69
C GLY A 306 0.68 -18.18 11.82
N GLY A 307 -0.23 -18.19 10.83
CA GLY A 307 -1.38 -17.30 10.79
C GLY A 307 -1.05 -15.85 10.43
N VAL A 308 0.15 -15.58 9.89
CA VAL A 308 0.58 -14.25 9.45
C VAL A 308 0.61 -14.18 7.92
N THR A 309 0.27 -13.02 7.36
CA THR A 309 0.41 -12.77 5.91
C THR A 309 0.91 -11.35 5.65
N PHE A 310 1.94 -11.21 4.82
CA PHE A 310 2.48 -9.94 4.39
C PHE A 310 1.83 -9.51 3.06
N VAL A 311 1.50 -8.22 2.97
CA VAL A 311 0.83 -7.62 1.81
C VAL A 311 1.57 -6.37 1.33
N ASP A 312 1.16 -5.83 0.19
CA ASP A 312 1.79 -4.67 -0.44
C ASP A 312 3.28 -4.88 -0.78
N LEU A 313 3.52 -5.97 -1.51
CA LEU A 313 4.84 -6.47 -1.89
C LEU A 313 5.46 -5.68 -3.07
N GLY A 314 4.92 -4.52 -3.43
CA GLY A 314 5.27 -3.82 -4.68
C GLY A 314 6.71 -3.34 -4.72
N GLY A 315 7.27 -3.00 -3.57
CA GLY A 315 8.68 -2.63 -3.39
C GLY A 315 9.62 -3.79 -3.08
N MET A 316 9.12 -5.02 -2.92
CA MET A 316 9.92 -6.16 -2.47
C MET A 316 11.16 -6.35 -3.36
N GLY A 317 12.33 -6.51 -2.74
CA GLY A 317 13.61 -6.68 -3.44
C GLY A 317 14.21 -5.41 -4.05
N VAL A 318 13.61 -4.24 -3.86
CA VAL A 318 14.24 -2.96 -4.16
C VAL A 318 15.25 -2.62 -3.07
N SER A 319 16.44 -2.14 -3.45
CA SER A 319 17.44 -1.72 -2.47
C SER A 319 16.94 -0.54 -1.66
N VAL A 320 16.92 -0.71 -0.34
CA VAL A 320 16.56 0.32 0.63
C VAL A 320 17.71 0.54 1.62
N LYS A 321 17.71 1.71 2.27
CA LYS A 321 18.71 2.06 3.28
C LYS A 321 18.41 1.47 4.65
N GLU A 322 17.13 1.18 4.92
CA GLU A 322 16.61 0.72 6.20
C GLU A 322 15.97 -0.64 5.97
N GLY A 323 16.43 -1.65 6.71
CA GLY A 323 15.95 -3.02 6.59
C GLY A 323 14.55 -3.21 7.17
N ASP A 324 13.91 -4.34 6.84
CA ASP A 324 12.56 -4.64 7.33
C ASP A 324 12.45 -4.66 8.86
N TYR A 325 13.49 -5.14 9.54
CA TYR A 325 13.53 -5.21 11.00
C TYR A 325 13.55 -3.80 11.61
N GLU A 326 14.48 -2.96 11.16
CA GLU A 326 14.64 -1.58 11.64
C GLU A 326 13.39 -0.76 11.31
N HIS A 327 12.85 -0.93 10.10
CA HIS A 327 11.65 -0.26 9.65
C HIS A 327 10.45 -0.59 10.53
N PHE A 328 10.29 -1.86 10.91
CA PHE A 328 9.21 -2.29 11.79
C PHE A 328 9.33 -1.70 13.20
N VAL A 329 10.51 -1.76 13.82
CA VAL A 329 10.74 -1.18 15.16
C VAL A 329 10.47 0.34 15.17
N LYS A 330 10.87 1.04 14.12
CA LYS A 330 10.58 2.47 13.94
C LYS A 330 9.08 2.72 13.78
N SER A 331 8.37 1.87 13.04
CA SER A 331 6.91 1.98 12.92
C SER A 331 6.19 1.81 14.27
N LEU A 332 6.67 0.91 15.14
CA LEU A 332 6.17 0.77 16.51
C LEU A 332 6.44 2.03 17.34
N THR A 333 7.60 2.66 17.15
CA THR A 333 7.96 3.92 17.83
C THR A 333 7.00 5.05 17.43
N LEU A 334 6.62 5.12 16.15
CA LEU A 334 5.61 6.08 15.67
C LEU A 334 4.24 5.83 16.31
N LEU A 335 3.80 4.57 16.39
CA LEU A 335 2.57 4.21 17.11
C LEU A 335 2.63 4.56 18.61
N GLY A 336 3.82 4.46 19.21
CA GLY A 336 4.10 4.85 20.58
C GLY A 336 3.80 6.32 20.91
N GLN A 337 3.80 7.21 19.92
CA GLN A 337 3.35 8.60 20.11
C GLN A 337 1.89 8.67 20.57
N THR A 338 1.08 7.67 20.19
CA THR A 338 -0.32 7.55 20.60
C THR A 338 -0.49 6.58 21.78
N TYR A 339 0.20 5.45 21.76
CA TYR A 339 -0.01 4.36 22.73
C TYR A 339 0.91 4.41 23.97
N GLY A 340 1.88 5.33 23.98
CA GLY A 340 2.82 5.54 25.07
C GLY A 340 4.12 4.74 24.94
N PRO A 341 5.15 5.13 25.71
CA PRO A 341 6.49 4.53 25.62
C PRO A 341 6.54 3.07 26.07
N GLU A 342 5.69 2.68 27.04
CA GLU A 342 5.63 1.31 27.55
C GLU A 342 5.16 0.32 26.47
N PHE A 343 4.20 0.75 25.63
CA PHE A 343 3.79 -0.02 24.46
C PHE A 343 4.97 -0.28 23.52
N VAL A 344 5.78 0.75 23.22
CA VAL A 344 6.95 0.60 22.33
C VAL A 344 7.94 -0.39 22.93
N ARG A 345 8.27 -0.22 24.21
CA ARG A 345 9.24 -1.06 24.92
C ARG A 345 8.85 -2.54 24.87
N MET A 346 7.61 -2.85 25.25
CA MET A 346 7.11 -4.22 25.26
C MET A 346 6.95 -4.80 23.85
N SER A 347 6.44 -4.00 22.92
CA SER A 347 6.19 -4.44 21.54
C SER A 347 7.48 -4.71 20.77
N ALA A 348 8.44 -3.79 20.86
CA ALA A 348 9.74 -3.95 20.22
C ALA A 348 10.47 -5.16 20.82
N LYS A 349 10.48 -5.30 22.15
CA LYS A 349 11.08 -6.46 22.82
C LYS A 349 10.51 -7.79 22.29
N ALA A 350 9.18 -7.94 22.29
CA ALA A 350 8.54 -9.18 21.84
C ALA A 350 8.84 -9.48 20.36
N PHE A 351 8.77 -8.46 19.49
CA PHE A 351 9.14 -8.61 18.08
C PHE A 351 10.61 -9.03 17.91
N THR A 352 11.53 -8.39 18.62
CA THR A 352 12.96 -8.74 18.62
C THR A 352 13.20 -10.18 19.08
N GLU A 353 12.55 -10.61 20.16
CA GLU A 353 12.64 -11.99 20.67
C GLU A 353 12.14 -12.99 19.63
N GLY A 354 11.02 -12.69 18.97
CA GLY A 354 10.46 -13.51 17.90
C GLY A 354 11.33 -13.61 16.66
N TYR A 355 11.87 -12.47 16.22
CA TYR A 355 12.84 -12.41 15.12
C TYR A 355 14.14 -13.13 15.50
N GLY A 356 14.47 -13.16 16.79
CA GLY A 356 15.61 -13.86 17.35
C GLY A 356 16.75 -12.91 17.68
N SER A 357 17.14 -12.90 18.95
CA SER A 357 18.45 -12.39 19.36
C SER A 357 19.52 -13.19 18.64
N ASN A 358 20.54 -12.52 18.12
CA ASN A 358 21.62 -13.05 17.28
C ASN A 358 22.49 -14.12 18.01
N THR A 359 21.90 -15.23 18.47
CA THR A 359 22.52 -16.24 19.34
C THR A 359 23.36 -17.26 18.56
N ARG A 360 23.51 -17.10 17.23
CA ARG A 360 24.37 -17.97 16.42
C ARG A 360 25.88 -17.73 16.59
N GLY A 361 26.32 -16.80 17.45
CA GLY A 361 27.75 -16.50 17.66
C GLY A 361 28.32 -16.61 19.08
N GLN A 362 27.51 -16.69 20.14
CA GLN A 362 28.01 -16.70 21.53
C GLN A 362 27.82 -18.08 22.19
N ARG A 363 28.56 -19.09 21.70
CA ARG A 363 28.81 -20.33 22.46
C ARG A 363 30.30 -20.52 22.82
N GLY A 364 31.12 -19.48 22.69
CA GLY A 364 32.50 -19.49 23.17
C GLY A 364 32.77 -18.29 24.08
N GLY A 365 33.03 -18.55 25.37
CA GLY A 365 33.58 -17.57 26.31
C GLY A 365 32.56 -17.02 27.30
N GLY A 366 32.59 -17.55 28.52
CA GLY A 366 31.77 -17.05 29.62
C GLY A 366 32.14 -15.62 30.03
N ALA A 367 31.12 -14.77 30.17
CA ALA A 367 31.05 -13.70 31.15
C ALA A 367 29.58 -13.25 31.19
N GLN A 368 28.96 -13.32 32.37
CA GLN A 368 27.66 -12.71 32.63
C GLN A 368 27.80 -11.19 32.51
N GLY A 369 27.45 -10.65 31.35
CA GLY A 369 27.26 -9.21 31.14
C GLY A 369 25.80 -8.97 30.75
N SER A 370 25.07 -8.27 31.61
CA SER A 370 23.74 -7.73 31.33
C SER A 370 23.77 -6.90 30.05
N LEU A 371 22.99 -7.31 29.05
CA LEU A 371 22.75 -6.57 27.82
C LEU A 371 21.93 -5.31 28.12
N GLU A 372 22.61 -4.20 28.43
CA GLU A 372 22.08 -2.88 28.11
C GLU A 372 22.12 -2.71 26.59
N LEU A 373 20.97 -2.43 25.98
CA LEU A 373 20.86 -2.04 24.57
C LEU A 373 21.70 -0.76 24.35
N PRO A 374 22.75 -0.78 23.50
CA PRO A 374 23.45 0.44 23.17
C PRO A 374 22.58 1.23 22.17
N LEU A 375 21.76 2.14 22.69
CA LEU A 375 21.30 3.32 21.97
C LEU A 375 22.54 4.22 21.73
N ARG A 376 23.40 3.82 20.80
CA ARG A 376 24.49 4.65 20.27
C ARG A 376 24.33 4.77 18.75
N HIS A 377 23.34 5.57 18.37
CA HIS A 377 23.49 6.43 17.21
C HIS A 377 23.84 7.82 17.72
N GLN A 378 24.94 8.36 17.19
CA GLN A 378 25.37 9.72 17.43
C GLN A 378 24.20 10.66 17.16
N HIS A 379 23.69 11.28 18.22
CA HIS A 379 22.89 12.49 18.10
C HIS A 379 23.78 13.55 17.44
N SER A 380 23.57 13.80 16.14
CA SER A 380 23.72 15.16 15.66
C SER A 380 22.69 16.02 16.41
N PRO A 381 23.10 17.10 17.10
CA PRO A 381 22.16 17.97 17.78
C PRO A 381 21.33 18.68 16.70
N TRP A 382 20.07 18.28 16.56
CA TRP A 382 19.08 19.07 15.84
C TRP A 382 18.88 20.36 16.65
N ILE A 383 19.37 21.46 16.09
CA ILE A 383 19.13 22.82 16.59
C ILE A 383 17.64 23.09 16.44
N HIS A 384 16.91 23.09 17.55
CA HIS A 384 15.57 23.66 17.58
C HIS A 384 15.66 25.18 17.39
N PRO A 385 14.90 25.79 16.45
CA PRO A 385 14.73 27.23 16.46
C PRO A 385 14.06 27.64 17.78
N LYS A 386 14.78 28.44 18.57
CA LYS A 386 14.26 29.06 19.80
C LYS A 386 13.12 30.01 19.45
N VAL A 387 11.89 29.61 19.76
CA VAL A 387 10.78 30.56 19.85
C VAL A 387 10.90 31.28 21.18
N SER A 388 11.36 32.53 21.13
CA SER A 388 11.27 33.47 22.25
C SER A 388 9.80 33.72 22.57
N THR A 389 9.37 33.32 23.77
CA THR A 389 8.11 33.83 24.35
C THR A 389 8.44 34.48 25.68
N ALA A 390 8.69 35.78 25.62
CA ALA A 390 8.55 36.66 26.78
C ALA A 390 7.05 36.81 27.08
N GLY A 391 6.66 36.67 28.35
CA GLY A 391 5.35 37.20 28.78
C GLY A 391 4.66 36.52 29.95
N ARG A 392 5.08 36.88 31.16
CA ARG A 392 4.25 37.10 32.37
C ARG A 392 3.55 35.92 33.05
N VAL A 393 4.06 35.65 34.26
CA VAL A 393 3.36 35.03 35.38
C VAL A 393 2.25 35.97 35.86
N ILE A 394 1.02 35.46 35.94
CA ILE A 394 -0.01 35.93 36.89
C ILE A 394 -0.58 34.67 37.56
N SER A 395 -0.33 34.59 38.86
CA SER A 395 -0.99 33.69 39.81
C SER A 395 -2.48 34.00 39.86
N THR A 396 -3.35 32.98 39.88
CA THR A 396 -4.45 32.84 40.85
C THR A 396 -5.13 31.48 40.72
N ALA A 397 -5.61 31.02 41.87
CA ALA A 397 -6.22 29.72 42.15
C ALA A 397 -7.58 29.50 41.44
N ASN A 398 -7.86 28.24 41.10
CA ASN A 398 -9.09 27.50 41.44
C ASN A 398 -9.25 26.29 40.50
N SER A 399 -8.97 25.10 41.03
CA SER A 399 -9.35 23.82 40.42
C SER A 399 -10.80 23.48 40.75
N PRO A 400 -11.68 23.21 39.76
CA PRO A 400 -12.90 22.46 40.03
C PRO A 400 -12.61 20.96 39.94
N SER A 401 -12.84 20.29 41.05
CA SER A 401 -12.89 18.83 41.15
C SER A 401 -14.18 18.31 40.50
N TYR A 402 -14.07 17.41 39.53
CA TYR A 402 -15.21 16.68 39.00
C TYR A 402 -15.42 15.41 39.83
N ARG A 403 -16.51 15.38 40.59
CA ARG A 403 -17.00 14.23 41.35
C ARG A 403 -17.98 13.46 40.45
N ILE A 404 -17.60 12.24 40.05
CA ILE A 404 -18.49 11.33 39.32
C ILE A 404 -19.39 10.63 40.33
N THR A 405 -20.69 10.93 40.31
CA THR A 405 -21.72 10.16 41.03
C THR A 405 -22.18 8.98 40.18
N ARG A 406 -22.19 7.77 40.76
CA ARG A 406 -22.80 6.57 40.17
C ARG A 406 -24.32 6.72 40.17
N ALA A 407 -24.94 6.57 39.00
CA ALA A 407 -26.39 6.41 38.89
C ALA A 407 -26.81 5.05 39.45
N GLY A 408 -27.83 5.07 40.29
CA GLY A 408 -28.36 3.92 41.02
C GLY A 408 -29.13 2.95 40.13
N SER A 409 -29.10 1.69 40.57
CA SER A 409 -29.97 0.60 40.18
C SER A 409 -31.43 0.95 40.47
N ARG A 410 -32.34 0.64 39.55
CA ARG A 410 -33.76 0.48 39.87
C ARG A 410 -34.14 -0.99 39.81
N VAL A 411 -34.88 -1.37 40.84
CA VAL A 411 -35.71 -2.57 41.01
C VAL A 411 -36.76 -2.64 39.91
#